data_AF-A0A9X2BQN2-F1
#
_entry.id   AF-A0A9X2BQN2-F1
#
_cell.length_a   1.000
_cell.length_b   1.000
_cell.length_c   1.000
_cell.angle_alpha   90.00
_cell.angle_beta   90.00
_cell.angle_gamma   90.00
#
_symmetry.space_group_name_H-M   'P 1'
#
loop_
_entity.id
_entity.type
_entity.pdbx_description
1 polymer ?
#
loop_
_entity_poly.entity_id
_entity_poly.type
_entity_poly.pdbx_seq_one_letter_code
_entity_poly.pdbx_strand_id
1 'polypeptide(L)'
;MNSSKTMYQITLELRKDQLASRITPWRLLVETNRYYEIKSITGSVKRLYKEKLNTAIQETKHYSDGILAISAFCQEEQIEDIRSHLIEQLDAKINNYLKDLELNKKALCSKLAIKSYT
;
A
#
# COMPACT_ATOMS: atom_id res chain seq x y z
N MET A 1 -33.24 8.82 -7.91
CA MET A 1 -32.71 7.44 -8.02
C MET A 1 -31.30 7.45 -7.48
N ASN A 2 -31.09 7.00 -6.24
CA ASN A 2 -29.74 6.86 -5.68
C ASN A 2 -29.20 5.51 -6.13
N SER A 3 -28.50 5.48 -7.28
CA SER A 3 -27.59 4.37 -7.53
C SER A 3 -26.56 4.40 -6.40
N SER A 4 -26.59 3.40 -5.53
CA SER A 4 -25.60 3.26 -4.47
C SER A 4 -24.25 3.05 -5.14
N LYS A 5 -23.46 4.12 -5.30
CA LYS A 5 -22.08 4.00 -5.79
C LYS A 5 -21.32 3.13 -4.79
N THR A 6 -20.74 2.04 -5.28
CA THR A 6 -19.84 1.19 -4.50
C THR A 6 -18.42 1.62 -4.82
N MET A 7 -17.61 1.80 -3.79
CA MET A 7 -16.18 2.02 -3.92
C MET A 7 -15.47 0.72 -3.52
N TYR A 8 -14.27 0.51 -4.03
CA TYR A 8 -13.50 -0.68 -3.74
C TYR A 8 -12.20 -0.29 -3.07
N GLN A 9 -11.84 -1.00 -2.01
CA GLN A 9 -10.51 -0.96 -1.43
C GLN A 9 -9.72 -2.14 -1.95
N ILE A 10 -8.62 -1.87 -2.64
CA ILE A 10 -7.65 -2.87 -3.05
C ILE A 10 -6.54 -2.86 -2.02
N THR A 11 -6.23 -4.02 -1.46
CA THR A 11 -5.10 -4.22 -0.55
C THR A 11 -4.20 -5.27 -1.16
N LEU A 12 -2.92 -4.93 -1.34
CA LEU A 12 -1.88 -5.88 -1.67
C LEU A 12 -1.00 -6.09 -0.45
N GLU A 13 -0.73 -7.35 -0.14
CA GLU A 13 0.10 -7.74 0.99
C GLU A 13 1.18 -8.72 0.52
N LEU A 14 2.43 -8.30 0.65
CA LEU A 14 3.60 -9.14 0.44
C LEU A 14 3.93 -9.84 1.77
N ARG A 15 4.07 -11.17 1.74
CA ARG A 15 4.57 -11.98 2.84
C ARG A 15 5.61 -12.97 2.32
N LYS A 16 6.89 -12.67 2.57
CA LYS A 16 8.05 -13.59 2.44
C LYS A 16 8.19 -14.47 1.18
N ASP A 17 7.49 -14.20 0.09
CA ASP A 17 7.52 -14.91 -1.23
C ASP A 17 6.14 -14.84 -1.91
N GLN A 18 5.10 -14.56 -1.14
CA GLN A 18 3.73 -14.48 -1.62
C GLN A 18 3.27 -13.03 -1.74
N LEU A 19 2.56 -12.73 -2.83
CA LEU A 19 1.79 -11.51 -3.00
C LEU A 19 0.30 -11.84 -2.95
N ALA A 20 -0.35 -11.51 -1.84
CA ALA A 20 -1.79 -11.61 -1.69
C ALA A 20 -2.47 -10.33 -2.19
N SER A 21 -3.61 -10.48 -2.87
CA SER A 21 -4.47 -9.38 -3.29
C SER A 21 -5.86 -9.56 -2.70
N ARG A 22 -6.42 -8.51 -2.10
CA ARG A 22 -7.78 -8.49 -1.58
C ARG A 22 -8.50 -7.24 -2.07
N ILE A 23 -9.64 -7.45 -2.70
CA ILE A 23 -10.55 -6.38 -3.11
C ILE A 23 -11.76 -6.43 -2.18
N THR A 24 -12.05 -5.31 -1.52
CA THR A 24 -13.15 -5.21 -0.55
C THR A 24 -14.12 -4.11 -0.98
N PRO A 25 -15.41 -4.40 -1.14
CA PRO A 25 -16.40 -3.38 -1.48
C PRO A 25 -16.77 -2.52 -0.26
N TRP A 26 -17.01 -1.24 -0.52
CA TRP A 26 -17.42 -0.22 0.43
C TRP A 26 -18.59 0.56 -0.14
N ARG A 27 -19.69 0.59 0.60
CA ARG A 27 -20.89 1.33 0.19
C ARG A 27 -20.69 2.83 0.43
N LEU A 28 -20.94 3.66 -0.58
CA LEU A 28 -21.05 5.10 -0.40
C LEU A 28 -22.32 5.44 0.38
N LEU A 29 -22.17 6.19 1.47
CA LEU A 29 -23.26 6.70 2.29
C LEU A 29 -23.54 8.17 2.00
N VAL A 30 -22.49 8.99 1.96
CA VAL A 30 -22.57 10.44 1.75
C VAL A 30 -21.44 10.88 0.84
N GLU A 31 -21.77 11.72 -0.14
CA GLU A 31 -20.78 12.45 -0.93
C GLU A 31 -20.82 13.93 -0.55
N THR A 32 -19.66 14.47 -0.16
CA THR A 32 -19.48 15.91 0.07
C THR A 32 -18.51 16.48 -0.96
N ASN A 33 -18.27 17.80 -0.93
CA ASN A 33 -17.24 18.41 -1.78
C ASN A 33 -15.82 17.96 -1.43
N ARG A 34 -15.56 17.53 -0.18
CA ARG A 34 -14.20 17.25 0.31
C ARG A 34 -13.91 15.76 0.53
N TYR A 35 -14.91 14.99 0.91
CA TYR A 35 -14.77 13.58 1.26
C TYR A 35 -16.04 12.78 0.97
N TYR A 36 -15.87 11.46 0.93
CA TYR A 36 -16.91 10.46 0.94
C TYR A 36 -17.04 9.87 2.34
N GLU A 37 -18.27 9.64 2.81
CA GLU A 37 -18.52 8.71 3.92
C GLU A 37 -18.83 7.35 3.33
N ILE A 38 -17.98 6.37 3.65
CA ILE A 38 -18.06 5.01 3.12
C ILE A 38 -18.17 4.02 4.27
N LYS A 39 -18.87 2.91 4.04
CA LYS A 39 -19.04 1.85 5.04
C LYS A 39 -18.73 0.50 4.44
N SER A 40 -17.88 -0.28 5.09
CA SER A 40 -17.64 -1.66 4.70
C SER A 40 -18.81 -2.54 5.15
N ILE A 41 -18.94 -3.73 4.57
CA ILE A 41 -20.06 -4.65 4.85
C ILE A 41 -20.17 -4.95 6.36
N THR A 42 -19.04 -5.12 7.04
CA THR A 42 -18.97 -5.58 8.44
C THR A 42 -18.37 -4.56 9.39
N GLY A 43 -17.96 -3.38 8.91
CA GLY A 43 -17.15 -2.44 9.68
C GLY A 43 -17.81 -1.09 9.95
N SER A 44 -17.01 -0.21 10.53
CA SER A 44 -17.40 1.16 10.85
C SER A 44 -17.44 2.04 9.61
N VAL A 45 -18.16 3.16 9.71
CA VAL A 45 -18.10 4.24 8.71
C VAL A 45 -16.71 4.87 8.74
N LYS A 46 -16.16 5.15 7.57
CA LYS A 46 -14.87 5.84 7.37
C LYS A 46 -15.08 7.05 6.46
N ARG A 47 -14.28 8.10 6.68
CA ARG A 47 -14.16 9.22 5.75
C ARG A 47 -12.99 8.98 4.79
N LEU A 48 -13.29 8.99 3.50
CA LEU A 48 -12.29 8.97 2.43
C LEU A 48 -12.23 10.35 1.78
N TYR A 49 -11.14 11.07 2.02
CA TYR A 49 -10.91 12.36 1.35
C TYR A 49 -10.74 12.14 -0.16
N LYS A 50 -11.33 13.03 -0.96
CA LYS A 50 -11.32 12.88 -2.43
C LYS A 50 -9.90 12.84 -3.00
N GLU A 51 -8.97 13.59 -2.40
CA GLU A 51 -7.54 13.59 -2.73
C GLU A 51 -6.81 12.26 -2.44
N LYS A 52 -7.41 11.35 -1.67
CA LYS A 52 -6.88 10.02 -1.38
C LYS A 52 -7.49 8.94 -2.27
N LEU A 53 -8.45 9.30 -3.12
CA LEU A 53 -8.97 8.40 -4.13
C LEU A 53 -7.85 8.07 -5.12
N ASN A 54 -7.79 6.82 -5.56
CA ASN A 54 -6.81 6.30 -6.53
C ASN A 54 -5.35 6.48 -6.10
N THR A 55 -5.12 6.79 -4.82
CA THR A 55 -3.79 7.06 -4.29
C THR A 55 -3.34 5.89 -3.44
N ALA A 56 -2.11 5.44 -3.67
CA ALA A 56 -1.50 4.38 -2.90
C ALA A 56 -1.20 4.83 -1.46
N ILE A 57 -1.60 4.01 -0.49
CA ILE A 57 -1.42 4.23 0.94
C ILE A 57 -0.59 3.07 1.48
N GLN A 58 0.53 3.40 2.11
CA GLN A 58 1.38 2.41 2.77
C GLN A 58 0.73 2.03 4.11
N GLU A 59 0.28 0.78 4.25
CA GLU A 59 -0.34 0.26 5.47
C GLU A 59 0.74 -0.17 6.48
N THR A 60 1.87 -0.67 5.98
CA THR A 60 3.04 -0.98 6.81
C THR A 60 4.00 0.20 6.90
N LYS A 61 4.28 0.63 8.14
CA LYS A 61 5.24 1.72 8.43
C LYS A 61 6.69 1.32 8.10
N HIS A 62 7.07 0.08 8.40
CA HIS A 62 8.42 -0.44 8.20
C HIS A 62 8.36 -1.82 7.56
N TYR A 63 9.39 -2.17 6.79
CA TYR A 63 9.63 -3.55 6.38
C TYR A 63 10.15 -4.33 7.58
N SER A 64 9.33 -5.24 8.10
CA SER A 64 9.67 -6.13 9.20
C SER A 64 9.11 -7.52 8.91
N ASP A 65 9.88 -8.55 9.26
CA ASP A 65 9.47 -9.95 9.09
C ASP A 65 9.00 -10.31 7.68
N GLY A 66 9.53 -9.62 6.66
CA GLY A 66 9.20 -9.85 5.26
C GLY A 66 7.79 -9.42 4.86
N ILE A 67 7.17 -8.50 5.62
CA ILE A 67 5.81 -8.01 5.39
C ILE A 67 5.83 -6.60 4.82
N LEU A 68 5.08 -6.39 3.73
CA LEU A 68 4.68 -5.07 3.23
C LEU A 68 3.20 -5.09 2.87
N ALA A 69 2.47 -4.06 3.25
CA ALA A 69 1.09 -3.90 2.83
C ALA A 69 0.88 -2.48 2.27
N ILE A 70 0.15 -2.43 1.17
CA ILE A 70 -0.25 -1.20 0.49
C ILE A 70 -1.73 -1.31 0.11
N SER A 71 -2.46 -0.21 0.17
CA SER A 71 -3.86 -0.18 -0.24
C SER A 71 -4.22 1.09 -0.99
N ALA A 72 -5.32 1.05 -1.73
CA ALA A 72 -5.93 2.23 -2.35
C ALA A 72 -7.45 2.04 -2.43
N PHE A 73 -8.17 3.16 -2.44
CA PHE A 73 -9.59 3.18 -2.78
C PHE A 73 -9.77 3.61 -4.22
N CYS A 74 -10.71 2.99 -4.94
CA CYS A 74 -11.02 3.32 -6.33
C CYS A 74 -12.48 3.02 -6.69
N GLN A 75 -12.89 3.45 -7.89
CA GLN A 75 -14.13 2.98 -8.52
C GLN A 75 -13.90 1.63 -9.20
N GLU A 76 -14.99 0.95 -9.58
CA GLU A 76 -14.95 -0.40 -10.16
C GLU A 76 -14.11 -0.48 -11.43
N GLU A 77 -14.24 0.53 -12.29
CA GLU A 77 -13.60 0.57 -13.59
C GLU A 77 -12.07 0.74 -13.50
N GLN A 78 -11.57 1.16 -12.33
CA GLN A 78 -10.16 1.45 -12.11
C GLN A 78 -9.45 0.35 -11.33
N ILE A 79 -10.13 -0.77 -11.04
CA ILE A 79 -9.58 -1.80 -10.14
C ILE A 79 -8.26 -2.36 -10.65
N GLU A 80 -8.19 -2.77 -11.91
CA GLU A 80 -6.99 -3.41 -12.46
C GLU A 80 -5.83 -2.42 -12.65
N ASP A 81 -6.13 -1.17 -13.04
CA ASP A 81 -5.13 -0.10 -13.15
C ASP A 81 -4.51 0.22 -11.78
N ILE A 82 -5.34 0.37 -10.75
CA ILE A 82 -4.88 0.63 -9.39
C ILE A 82 -4.14 -0.56 -8.83
N ARG A 83 -4.61 -1.78 -9.08
CA ARG A 83 -3.88 -2.99 -8.66
C ARG A 83 -2.47 -3.02 -9.26
N SER A 84 -2.34 -2.74 -10.55
CA SER A 84 -1.03 -2.71 -11.23
C SER A 84 -0.14 -1.62 -10.65
N HIS A 85 -0.69 -0.41 -10.46
CA HIS A 85 0.01 0.69 -9.80
C HIS A 85 0.50 0.34 -8.38
N LEU A 86 -0.31 -0.35 -7.59
CA LEU A 86 0.09 -0.79 -6.24
C LEU A 86 1.24 -1.80 -6.28
N ILE A 87 1.29 -2.69 -7.28
CA ILE A 87 2.40 -3.63 -7.49
C ILE A 87 3.69 -2.86 -7.81
N GLU A 88 3.64 -1.91 -8.73
CA GLU A 88 4.79 -1.06 -9.08
C GLU A 88 5.32 -0.30 -7.86
N GLN A 89 4.43 0.22 -7.01
CA GLN A 89 4.80 0.90 -5.77
C GLN A 89 5.49 -0.04 -4.76
N LEU A 90 5.03 -1.29 -4.67
CA LEU A 90 5.70 -2.31 -3.83
C LEU A 90 7.09 -2.65 -4.39
N ASP A 91 7.21 -2.86 -5.69
CA ASP A 91 8.48 -3.16 -6.35
C ASP A 91 9.50 -2.03 -6.14
N ALA A 92 9.10 -0.78 -6.40
CA ALA A 92 9.94 0.39 -6.16
C ALA A 92 10.40 0.47 -4.69
N LYS A 93 9.50 0.15 -3.74
CA LYS A 93 9.82 0.15 -2.31
C LYS A 93 10.82 -0.95 -1.94
N ILE A 94 10.66 -2.15 -2.47
CA ILE A 94 11.60 -3.28 -2.26
C ILE A 94 12.97 -2.92 -2.84
N ASN A 95 13.04 -2.38 -4.05
CA ASN A 95 14.29 -1.99 -4.69
C ASN A 95 15.04 -0.92 -3.89
N ASN A 96 14.33 0.04 -3.30
CA ASN A 96 14.93 1.01 -2.38
C ASN A 96 15.50 0.33 -1.13
N TYR A 97 14.77 -0.60 -0.50
CA TYR A 97 15.30 -1.34 0.65
C TYR A 97 16.54 -2.16 0.30
N LEU A 98 16.56 -2.85 -0.85
CA LEU A 98 17.71 -3.63 -1.28
C LEU A 98 18.95 -2.74 -1.46
N LYS A 99 18.77 -1.58 -2.09
CA LYS A 99 19.84 -0.59 -2.29
C LYS A 99 20.39 -0.08 -0.95
N ASP A 100 19.51 0.29 -0.01
CA ASP A 100 19.93 0.75 1.31
C ASP A 100 20.67 -0.34 2.10
N LEU A 101 20.18 -1.58 2.04
CA LEU A 101 20.83 -2.72 2.69
C LEU A 101 22.21 -3.02 2.09
N GLU A 102 22.36 -2.91 0.77
CA GLU A 102 23.64 -3.08 0.09
C GLU A 102 24.66 -2.01 0.54
N LEU A 103 24.24 -0.73 0.60
CA LEU A 103 25.08 0.36 1.08
C LEU A 103 25.50 0.15 2.54
N ASN A 104 24.57 -0.26 3.39
CA ASN A 104 24.84 -0.54 4.80
C ASN A 104 25.82 -1.71 4.95
N LYS A 105 25.66 -2.79 4.18
CA LYS A 105 26.58 -3.92 4.16
C LYS A 105 27.99 -3.51 3.71
N LYS A 106 28.09 -2.67 2.66
CA LYS A 106 29.36 -2.12 2.20
C LYS A 106 30.05 -1.30 3.29
N ALA A 107 29.32 -0.45 4.00
CA ALA A 107 29.87 0.36 5.09
C ALA A 107 30.41 -0.51 6.24
N LEU A 108 29.70 -1.58 6.60
CA LEU A 108 30.15 -2.54 7.61
C LEU A 108 31.43 -3.27 7.20
N CYS A 109 31.48 -3.80 5.96
CA CYS A 109 32.66 -4.48 5.43
C CYS A 109 33.90 -3.56 5.46
N SER A 110 33.76 -2.30 5.05
CA SER A 110 34.86 -1.33 5.09
C SER A 110 35.38 -1.09 6.51
N LYS A 111 34.49 -1.02 7.52
CA LYS A 111 34.89 -0.83 8.92
C LYS A 111 35.54 -2.07 9.53
N LEU A 112 35.05 -3.26 9.20
CA LEU A 112 35.65 -4.52 9.64
C LEU A 112 37.03 -4.74 9.02
N ALA A 113 37.19 -4.43 7.73
CA ALA A 113 38.49 -4.51 7.06
C ALA A 113 39.54 -3.63 7.76
N ILE A 114 39.17 -2.43 8.21
CA ILE A 114 40.07 -1.52 8.95
C ILE A 114 40.50 -2.12 10.30
N LYS A 115 39.62 -2.84 11.00
CA LYS A 115 39.94 -3.48 12.30
C LYS A 115 40.87 -4.69 12.18
N SER A 116 40.99 -5.30 11.01
CA SER A 116 41.93 -6.43 10.77
C SER A 116 43.39 -5.99 10.53
N TYR A 117 43.65 -4.69 10.38
CA TYR A 117 45.00 -4.14 10.14
C TYR A 117 45.58 -3.35 11.34
N THR A 118 44.91 -3.38 12.48
CA THR A 118 45.34 -2.80 13.77
C THR A 118 45.41 -3.87 14.83
#